data_AF-A0A2S2RAP0-F1
#
_entry.id   AF-A0A2S2RAP0-F1
#
_cell.length_a   1.000
_cell.length_b   1.000
_cell.length_c   1.000
_cell.angle_alpha   90.00
_cell.angle_beta   90.00
_cell.angle_gamma   90.00
#
_symmetry.space_group_name_H-M   'P 1'
#
loop_
_entity.id
_entity.type
_entity.pdbx_description
1 polymer ?
#
loop_
_entity_poly.entity_id
_entity_poly.type
_entity_poly.pdbx_seq_one_letter_code
_entity_poly.pdbx_strand_id
1 'polypeptide(L)'
;MYMMNPIFMLILKVSTLLQEPKLNLVLAMKNVNNLRNTLVSMRKDDTEYKQMFDNSVIFCKKHYIDIPDSNSRKVSTRLDPNLSNQTLFSTKFDELKTNVFYHYLKNYLVGLIRARYF
;
A
#
# COMPACT_ATOMS: atom_id res chain seq x y z
N MET A 1 10.68 -1.47 -7.74
CA MET A 1 10.99 -1.65 -6.31
C MET A 1 10.82 -0.38 -5.46
N TYR A 2 10.42 0.78 -6.02
CA TYR A 2 10.40 2.06 -5.29
C TYR A 2 9.16 2.30 -4.41
N MET A 3 7.97 1.79 -4.78
CA MET A 3 6.76 1.89 -3.92
C MET A 3 6.89 1.14 -2.58
N MET A 4 7.71 0.10 -2.54
CA MET A 4 7.94 -0.70 -1.33
C MET A 4 8.72 0.10 -0.28
N ASN A 5 9.62 0.98 -0.72
CA ASN A 5 10.63 1.60 0.14
C ASN A 5 10.06 2.42 1.32
N PRO A 6 9.12 3.36 1.16
CA PRO A 6 8.70 4.24 2.26
C PRO A 6 7.93 3.51 3.38
N ILE A 7 7.03 2.58 3.03
CA ILE A 7 6.27 1.80 4.02
C ILE A 7 7.21 0.86 4.78
N PHE A 8 8.10 0.16 4.07
CA PHE A 8 9.10 -0.70 4.70
C PHE A 8 10.08 0.09 5.58
N MET A 9 10.52 1.29 5.14
CA MET A 9 11.40 2.14 5.94
C MET A 9 10.73 2.63 7.23
N LEU A 10 9.44 2.99 7.19
CA LEU A 10 8.69 3.39 8.39
C LEU A 10 8.60 2.24 9.40
N ILE A 11 8.32 1.03 8.92
CA ILE A 11 8.26 -0.17 9.76
C ILE A 11 9.64 -0.53 10.31
N LEU A 12 10.67 -0.53 9.45
CA LEU A 12 12.04 -0.83 9.86
C LEU A 12 12.49 0.15 10.95
N LYS A 13 12.24 1.45 10.77
CA LYS A 13 12.59 2.49 11.74
C LYS A 13 11.92 2.28 13.09
N VAL A 14 10.64 1.90 13.10
CA VAL A 14 9.92 1.61 14.35
C VAL A 14 10.40 0.31 14.97
N SER A 15 10.66 -0.73 14.17
CA SER A 15 11.19 -2.01 14.62
C SER A 15 12.59 -1.88 15.24
N THR A 16 13.49 -1.12 14.63
CA THR A 16 14.82 -0.86 15.18
C THR A 16 14.74 -0.10 16.49
N LEU A 17 13.81 0.85 16.58
CA LEU A 17 13.60 1.63 17.79
C LEU A 17 13.04 0.74 18.92
N LEU A 18 12.11 -0.16 18.61
CA LEU A 18 11.57 -1.15 19.57
C LEU A 18 12.62 -2.13 20.12
N GLN A 19 13.72 -2.34 19.40
CA GLN A 19 14.83 -3.18 19.82
C GLN A 19 15.87 -2.43 20.67
N GLU A 20 15.69 -1.13 20.92
CA GLU A 20 16.62 -0.35 21.74
C GLU A 20 16.59 -0.82 23.22
N PRO A 21 17.74 -1.17 23.81
CA PRO A 21 17.81 -1.79 25.14
C PRO A 21 17.38 -0.86 26.29
N LYS A 22 17.26 0.45 26.04
CA LYS A 22 16.84 1.47 27.03
C LYS A 22 15.48 2.09 26.70
N LEU A 23 14.69 1.46 25.81
CA LEU A 23 13.43 2.03 25.39
C LEU A 23 12.39 2.01 26.53
N ASN A 24 11.79 3.17 26.80
CA ASN A 24 10.67 3.29 27.71
C ASN A 24 9.39 2.73 27.07
N LEU A 25 8.62 1.92 27.80
CA LEU A 25 7.36 1.32 27.34
C LEU A 25 6.34 2.34 26.81
N VAL A 26 6.22 3.51 27.46
CA VAL A 26 5.33 4.59 27.03
C VAL A 26 5.76 5.13 25.66
N LEU A 27 7.07 5.27 25.46
CA LEU A 27 7.64 5.71 24.19
C LEU A 27 7.46 4.64 23.10
N ALA A 28 7.66 3.36 23.44
CA ALA A 28 7.39 2.23 22.56
C ALA A 28 5.94 2.23 22.06
N MET A 29 4.98 2.33 22.99
CA MET A 29 3.55 2.38 22.66
C MET A 29 3.19 3.61 21.81
N LYS A 30 3.76 4.78 22.12
CA LYS A 30 3.55 5.99 21.33
C LYS A 30 4.04 5.81 19.90
N ASN A 31 5.21 5.22 19.69
CA ASN A 31 5.77 4.98 18.37
C ASN A 31 4.96 3.96 17.56
N VAL A 32 4.48 2.89 18.19
CA VAL A 32 3.58 1.91 17.53
C VAL A 32 2.25 2.56 17.14
N ASN A 33 1.66 3.38 18.00
CA ASN A 33 0.42 4.09 17.69
C ASN A 33 0.61 5.13 16.58
N ASN A 34 1.74 5.83 16.57
CA ASN A 34 2.08 6.77 15.50
C ASN A 34 2.22 6.04 14.16
N LEU A 35 2.94 4.90 14.12
CA LEU A 35 3.04 4.07 12.91
C LEU A 35 1.66 3.67 12.39
N ARG A 36 0.79 3.19 13.29
CA ARG A 36 -0.59 2.83 12.93
C ARG A 36 -1.34 4.02 12.33
N ASN A 37 -1.27 5.19 12.95
CA ASN A 37 -1.95 6.40 12.48
C ASN A 37 -1.43 6.85 11.12
N THR A 38 -0.11 6.81 10.91
CA THR A 38 0.52 7.10 9.61
C THR A 38 0.02 6.14 8.54
N LEU A 39 0.03 4.83 8.79
CA LEU A 39 -0.48 3.83 7.83
C LEU A 39 -1.98 3.99 7.53
N VAL A 40 -2.77 4.41 8.51
CA VAL A 40 -4.20 4.74 8.29
C VAL A 40 -4.35 6.01 7.47
N SER A 41 -3.50 7.02 7.69
CA SER A 41 -3.47 8.25 6.88
C SER A 41 -3.12 7.94 5.42
N MET A 42 -2.09 7.13 5.18
CA MET A 42 -1.69 6.67 3.83
C MET A 42 -2.80 5.90 3.11
N ARG A 43 -3.73 5.29 3.85
CA ARG A 43 -4.92 4.63 3.25
C ARG A 43 -5.97 5.64 2.82
N LYS A 44 -6.12 6.74 3.56
CA LYS A 44 -7.17 7.75 3.38
C LYS A 44 -6.77 8.85 2.40
N ASP A 45 -5.47 9.17 2.35
CA ASP A 45 -4.93 10.22 1.51
C ASP A 45 -4.23 9.62 0.29
N ASP A 46 -4.72 10.01 -0.89
CA ASP A 46 -4.21 9.55 -2.17
C ASP A 46 -2.97 10.32 -2.62
N THR A 47 -2.62 11.43 -1.97
CA THR A 47 -1.49 12.28 -2.38
C THR A 47 -0.18 11.50 -2.44
N GLU A 48 0.10 10.69 -1.42
CA GLU A 48 1.33 9.92 -1.34
C GLU A 48 1.38 8.81 -2.40
N TYR A 49 0.26 8.09 -2.57
CA TYR A 49 0.14 7.09 -3.63
C TYR A 49 0.29 7.72 -5.02
N LYS A 50 -0.30 8.89 -5.23
CA LYS A 50 -0.21 9.65 -6.48
C LYS A 50 1.23 10.06 -6.80
N GLN A 51 1.94 10.63 -5.83
CA GLN A 51 3.35 10.96 -5.99
C GLN A 51 4.20 9.72 -6.34
N MET A 52 3.94 8.59 -5.68
CA MET A 52 4.64 7.33 -6.00
C MET A 52 4.32 6.82 -7.40
N PHE A 53 3.05 6.88 -7.81
CA PHE A 53 2.63 6.48 -9.14
C PHE A 53 3.27 7.37 -10.21
N ASP A 54 3.21 8.69 -10.05
CA ASP A 54 3.78 9.67 -10.98
C ASP A 54 5.30 9.46 -11.13
N ASN A 55 6.02 9.29 -10.01
CA ASN A 55 7.46 8.98 -10.04
C ASN A 55 7.75 7.66 -10.78
N SER A 56 6.90 6.65 -10.60
CA SER A 56 7.03 5.36 -11.29
C SER A 56 6.78 5.51 -12.79
N VAL A 57 5.80 6.32 -13.20
CA VAL A 57 5.52 6.63 -14.60
C VAL A 57 6.69 7.38 -15.23
N ILE A 58 7.24 8.38 -14.55
CA ILE A 58 8.42 9.14 -15.01
C ILE A 58 9.61 8.19 -15.21
N PHE A 59 9.84 7.27 -14.27
CA PHE A 59 10.89 6.27 -14.38
C PHE A 59 10.68 5.35 -15.59
N CYS A 60 9.47 4.83 -15.78
CA CYS A 60 9.16 3.98 -16.94
C CYS A 60 9.38 4.72 -18.26
N LYS A 61 8.91 5.97 -18.37
CA LYS A 61 9.16 6.84 -19.52
C LYS A 61 10.64 7.07 -19.79
N LYS A 62 11.43 7.34 -18.74
CA LYS A 62 12.88 7.55 -18.84
C LYS A 62 13.61 6.31 -19.38
N HIS A 63 13.10 5.12 -19.08
CA HIS A 63 13.70 3.85 -19.46
C HIS A 63 13.00 3.17 -20.66
N TYR A 64 12.10 3.87 -21.36
CA TYR A 64 11.34 3.34 -22.50
C TYR A 64 10.59 2.03 -22.16
N ILE A 65 10.07 1.95 -20.93
CA ILE A 65 9.25 0.83 -20.48
C ILE A 65 7.80 1.17 -20.77
N ASP A 66 7.16 0.39 -21.64
CA ASP A 66 5.74 0.54 -21.93
C ASP A 66 4.89 0.18 -20.72
N ILE A 67 3.97 1.10 -20.37
CA ILE A 67 2.99 0.87 -19.32
C ILE A 67 1.72 0.33 -20.00
N PRO A 68 1.32 -0.92 -19.73
CA PRO A 68 0.12 -1.47 -20.33
C PRO A 68 -1.13 -0.77 -19.79
N ASP A 69 -2.14 -0.67 -20.65
CA ASP A 69 -3.46 -0.15 -20.27
C ASP A 69 -4.07 -0.95 -19.12
N SER A 70 -5.09 -0.36 -18.48
CA SER A 70 -5.79 -1.04 -17.40
C SER A 70 -6.47 -2.31 -17.92
N ASN A 71 -6.16 -3.44 -17.29
CA ASN A 71 -6.70 -4.73 -17.71
C ASN A 71 -8.18 -4.80 -17.33
N SER A 72 -9.06 -4.58 -18.29
CA SER A 72 -10.42 -5.10 -18.21
C SER A 72 -10.34 -6.61 -18.47
N ARG A 73 -10.21 -7.41 -17.40
CA ARG A 73 -10.26 -8.87 -17.50
C ARG A 73 -11.52 -9.23 -18.30
N LYS A 74 -11.39 -9.97 -19.41
CA LYS A 74 -12.55 -10.45 -20.17
C LYS A 74 -13.52 -11.12 -19.19
N VAL A 75 -14.70 -10.55 -19.07
CA VAL A 75 -15.75 -11.04 -18.17
C VAL A 75 -16.13 -12.44 -18.64
N SER A 76 -16.05 -13.42 -17.74
CA SER A 76 -16.58 -14.75 -18.02
C SER A 76 -18.06 -14.62 -18.34
N THR A 77 -18.50 -15.17 -19.48
CA THR A 77 -19.91 -15.17 -19.93
C THR A 77 -20.88 -15.85 -18.96
N ARG A 78 -20.37 -16.42 -17.84
CA ARG A 78 -21.16 -17.07 -16.78
C ARG A 78 -21.52 -16.18 -15.57
N LEU A 79 -21.09 -14.92 -15.52
CA LEU A 79 -21.35 -14.05 -14.36
C LEU A 79 -22.53 -13.08 -14.57
N ASP A 80 -23.22 -12.87 -13.44
CA ASP A 80 -24.35 -11.97 -13.16
C ASP A 80 -24.52 -10.80 -14.15
N PRO A 81 -25.71 -10.62 -14.79
CA PRO A 81 -25.96 -9.53 -15.74
C PRO A 81 -25.84 -8.14 -15.12
N ASN A 82 -25.73 -8.04 -13.79
CA ASN A 82 -25.63 -6.78 -13.09
C ASN A 82 -24.20 -6.21 -13.14
N LEU A 83 -23.98 -5.26 -14.05
CA LEU A 83 -22.70 -4.57 -14.27
C LEU A 83 -22.15 -3.89 -13.00
N SER A 84 -23.03 -3.53 -12.05
CA SER A 84 -22.68 -2.89 -10.76
C SER A 84 -21.90 -3.80 -9.82
N ASN A 85 -21.99 -5.12 -9.99
CA ASN A 85 -21.24 -6.09 -9.17
C ASN A 85 -19.83 -6.35 -9.71
N GLN A 86 -19.45 -5.71 -10.82
CA GLN A 86 -18.17 -5.91 -11.49
C GLN A 86 -17.24 -4.71 -11.26
N THR A 87 -16.06 -4.96 -10.71
CA THR A 87 -15.03 -3.93 -10.58
C THR A 87 -14.28 -3.79 -11.90
N LEU A 88 -14.72 -2.84 -12.73
CA LEU A 88 -13.99 -2.39 -13.91
C LEU A 88 -13.08 -1.22 -13.53
N PHE A 89 -11.80 -1.31 -13.90
CA PHE A 89 -10.84 -0.22 -13.67
C PHE A 89 -10.76 0.66 -14.91
N SER A 90 -11.01 1.96 -14.73
CA SER A 90 -10.90 2.99 -15.78
C SER A 90 -9.47 3.36 -16.09
N THR A 91 -8.58 3.29 -15.09
CA THR A 91 -7.19 3.73 -15.23
C THR A 91 -6.23 2.74 -14.59
N LYS A 92 -4.98 2.74 -15.07
CA LYS A 92 -3.92 1.92 -14.46
C LYS A 92 -3.61 2.34 -13.03
N PHE A 93 -3.84 3.61 -12.72
CA PHE A 93 -3.79 4.16 -11.37
C PHE A 93 -4.79 3.43 -10.46
N ASP A 94 -6.07 3.37 -10.83
CA ASP A 94 -7.11 2.74 -10.02
C ASP A 94 -6.89 1.22 -9.85
N GLU A 95 -6.44 0.57 -10.93
CA GLU A 95 -6.13 -0.86 -10.93
C GLU A 95 -5.01 -1.17 -9.93
N LEU A 96 -3.87 -0.47 -10.03
CA LEU A 96 -2.72 -0.69 -9.16
C LEU A 96 -3.01 -0.27 -7.72
N LYS A 97 -3.78 0.80 -7.52
CA LYS A 97 -4.18 1.25 -6.19
C LYS A 97 -4.96 0.16 -5.45
N THR A 98 -5.95 -0.41 -6.13
CA THR A 98 -6.88 -1.37 -5.53
C THR A 98 -6.25 -2.74 -5.39
N ASN A 99 -5.63 -3.26 -6.46
CA ASN A 99 -5.13 -4.63 -6.49
C ASN A 99 -3.77 -4.79 -5.82
N VAL A 100 -2.96 -3.74 -5.81
CA VAL A 100 -1.58 -3.79 -5.29
C VAL A 100 -1.48 -2.99 -4.01
N PHE A 101 -1.60 -1.66 -4.07
CA PHE A 101 -1.29 -0.78 -2.95
C PHE A 101 -2.14 -1.07 -1.70
N TYR A 102 -3.47 -1.11 -1.84
CA TYR A 102 -4.37 -1.41 -0.71
C TYR A 102 -4.23 -2.84 -0.19
N HIS A 103 -4.00 -3.81 -1.08
CA HIS A 103 -3.78 -5.20 -0.68
C HIS A 103 -2.54 -5.31 0.22
N TYR A 104 -1.42 -4.71 -0.20
CA TYR A 104 -0.20 -4.66 0.60
C TYR A 104 -0.42 -3.94 1.93
N LEU A 105 -0.98 -2.73 1.92
CA LEU A 105 -1.23 -1.94 3.13
C LEU A 105 -2.14 -2.70 4.12
N LYS A 106 -3.13 -3.45 3.62
CA LYS A 106 -3.98 -4.33 4.45
C LYS A 106 -3.18 -5.47 5.07
N ASN A 107 -2.37 -6.19 4.29
CA ASN A 107 -1.56 -7.31 4.80
C ASN A 107 -0.58 -6.84 5.88
N TYR A 108 0.05 -5.67 5.70
CA TYR A 108 0.97 -5.12 6.71
C TYR A 108 0.25 -4.68 8.00
N LEU A 109 -0.91 -4.02 7.90
CA LEU A 109 -1.70 -3.68 9.08
C LEU A 109 -2.18 -4.92 9.84
N VAL A 110 -2.59 -5.96 9.12
CA VAL A 110 -2.95 -7.25 9.74
C VAL A 110 -1.73 -7.90 10.41
N GLY A 111 -0.56 -7.85 9.78
CA GLY A 111 0.70 -8.34 10.36
C GLY A 111 1.07 -7.64 11.66
N LEU A 112 0.99 -6.30 11.70
CA LEU A 112 1.23 -5.51 12.93
C LEU A 112 0.23 -5.83 14.05
N ILE A 113 -1.02 -6.14 13.71
CA ILE A 113 -2.04 -6.55 14.69
C ILE A 113 -1.78 -7.98 15.19
N ARG A 114 -1.34 -8.90 14.32
CA ARG A 114 -1.06 -10.30 14.68
C ARG A 114 0.24 -10.48 15.46
N ALA A 115 1.25 -9.65 15.24
CA ALA A 115 2.49 -9.64 16.04
C ALA A 115 2.27 -9.28 17.52
N ARG A 116 1.05 -8.91 17.92
CA ARG A 116 0.64 -8.65 19.30
C ARG A 116 0.19 -9.91 20.06
N TYR A 117 0.11 -11.07 19.40
CA TYR A 117 -0.41 -12.32 19.95
C TYR A 117 0.62 -13.47 20.03
N PHE A 118 1.90 -13.17 19.79
CA PHE A 118 3.02 -14.10 20.02
C PHE A 118 4.10 -13.39 20.83
#